data_AF-A0A1R1MEP3-F1
#
_entry.id   AF-A0A1R1MEP3-F1
#
_cell.length_a   1.000
_cell.length_b   1.000
_cell.length_c   1.000
_cell.angle_alpha   90.00
_cell.angle_beta   90.00
_cell.angle_gamma   90.00
#
_symmetry.space_group_name_H-M   'P 1'
#
loop_
_entity.id
_entity.type
_entity.pdbx_description
1 polymer ?
#
loop_
_entity_poly.entity_id
_entity_poly.type
_entity_poly.pdbx_seq_one_letter_code
_entity_poly.pdbx_strand_id
1 'polypeptide(L)'
;MYAEPSSSANLIMIMQSLVLPLAVALFGLLVWWLNRRNIPRATLVIVPFIAIGFWASFSWIQDRLGLPPQQAMDILIPLLLVSVIFELASHWVNLSGLWKVVLSLVAFMGFIIWMLYPILSRADAVEIVLILVSAAILYLVLQISFSNPANSSVSNGVGLYLAAVAAPLFALDGTLKLAQISGALAAGLGVIWLAGLLFSRKISAVQQYTEGMFAVRFVTPMMVTALYVAAHQYADVNPYALLLVCLGIVIVTLIRRWWPIASIWGDNIRVMVLGLLPFAAALWLIWPEESLY
;
A
#
# COMPACT_ATOMS: atom_id res chain seq x y z
N MET A 1 -22.10 -29.97 2.91
CA MET A 1 -20.87 -30.28 2.13
C MET A 1 -20.51 -29.01 1.37
N TYR A 2 -19.53 -28.25 1.84
CA TYR A 2 -18.94 -27.18 1.04
C TYR A 2 -18.17 -27.86 -0.10
N ALA A 3 -18.55 -27.59 -1.35
CA ALA A 3 -17.80 -28.07 -2.49
C ALA A 3 -16.39 -27.48 -2.39
N GLU A 4 -15.38 -28.33 -2.29
CA GLU A 4 -13.99 -27.86 -2.37
C GLU A 4 -13.85 -27.05 -3.65
N PRO A 5 -13.28 -25.82 -3.58
CA PRO A 5 -13.03 -25.05 -4.78
C PRO A 5 -12.18 -25.89 -5.72
N SER A 6 -12.66 -26.08 -6.95
CA SER A 6 -11.94 -26.86 -7.95
C SER A 6 -10.52 -26.31 -8.09
N SER A 7 -9.54 -27.19 -8.32
CA SER A 7 -8.13 -26.76 -8.50
C SER A 7 -7.97 -25.61 -9.50
N SER A 8 -8.87 -25.49 -10.48
CA SER A 8 -8.93 -24.38 -11.43
C SER A 8 -9.31 -23.04 -10.80
N ALA A 9 -10.24 -23.01 -9.83
CA ALA A 9 -10.67 -21.80 -9.16
C ALA A 9 -9.53 -21.20 -8.30
N ASN A 10 -8.82 -22.03 -7.53
CA ASN A 10 -7.66 -21.58 -6.75
C ASN A 10 -6.55 -21.03 -7.66
N LEU A 11 -6.34 -21.65 -8.81
CA LEU A 11 -5.33 -21.20 -9.78
C LEU A 11 -5.72 -19.85 -10.39
N ILE A 12 -7.00 -19.66 -10.76
CA ILE A 12 -7.51 -18.36 -11.23
C ILE A 12 -7.33 -17.29 -10.15
N MET A 13 -7.63 -17.60 -8.88
CA MET A 13 -7.47 -16.68 -7.77
C MET A 13 -6.02 -16.24 -7.58
N ILE A 14 -5.05 -17.15 -7.72
CA ILE A 14 -3.62 -16.83 -7.66
C ILE A 14 -3.20 -16.01 -8.89
N MET A 15 -3.74 -16.33 -10.06
CA MET A 15 -3.42 -15.61 -11.30
C MET A 15 -3.83 -14.13 -11.21
N GLN A 16 -5.05 -13.87 -10.74
CA GLN A 16 -5.57 -12.50 -10.63
C GLN A 16 -4.93 -11.68 -9.50
N SER A 17 -4.68 -12.29 -8.34
CA SER A 17 -4.19 -11.57 -7.15
C SER A 17 -2.66 -11.48 -7.05
N LEU A 18 -1.92 -12.39 -7.69
CA LEU A 18 -0.47 -12.46 -7.57
C LEU A 18 0.24 -12.44 -8.91
N VAL A 19 -0.05 -13.38 -9.81
CA VAL A 19 0.78 -13.60 -11.02
C VAL A 19 0.71 -12.43 -11.98
N LEU A 20 -0.50 -11.99 -12.35
CA LEU A 20 -0.69 -10.87 -13.26
C LEU A 20 -0.08 -9.56 -12.73
N PRO A 21 -0.40 -9.07 -11.51
CA PRO A 21 0.11 -7.79 -11.03
C PRO A 21 1.63 -7.85 -10.83
N LEU A 22 2.17 -9.00 -10.40
CA LEU A 22 3.61 -9.23 -10.28
C LEU A 22 4.29 -9.20 -11.65
N ALA A 23 3.76 -9.93 -12.65
CA ALA A 23 4.35 -10.01 -13.98
C ALA A 23 4.42 -8.64 -14.67
N VAL A 24 3.34 -7.86 -14.59
CA VAL A 24 3.30 -6.51 -15.17
C VAL A 24 4.30 -5.58 -14.45
N ALA A 25 4.37 -5.63 -13.13
CA ALA A 25 5.32 -4.84 -12.36
C ALA A 25 6.79 -5.24 -12.64
N LEU A 26 7.09 -6.55 -12.75
CA LEU A 26 8.40 -7.07 -13.14
C LEU A 26 8.79 -6.63 -14.55
N PHE A 27 7.83 -6.60 -15.48
CA PHE A 27 8.06 -6.06 -16.82
C PHE A 27 8.43 -4.57 -16.76
N GLY A 28 7.74 -3.77 -15.93
CA GLY A 28 8.13 -2.38 -15.68
C GLY A 28 9.54 -2.23 -15.11
N LEU A 29 9.93 -3.11 -14.18
CA LEU A 29 11.29 -3.16 -13.64
C LEU A 29 12.32 -3.50 -14.74
N LEU A 30 12.01 -4.45 -15.62
CA LEU A 30 12.86 -4.81 -16.76
C LEU A 30 13.02 -3.63 -17.72
N VAL A 31 11.93 -2.96 -18.08
CA VAL A 31 11.94 -1.76 -18.95
C VAL A 31 12.80 -0.67 -18.35
N TRP A 32 12.68 -0.41 -17.04
CA TRP A 32 13.54 0.54 -16.35
C TRP A 32 15.00 0.08 -16.37
N TRP A 33 15.28 -1.18 -16.05
CA TRP A 33 16.65 -1.70 -15.96
C TRP A 33 17.40 -1.59 -17.30
N LEU A 34 16.72 -1.86 -18.42
CA LEU A 34 17.27 -1.69 -19.77
C LEU A 34 17.55 -0.20 -20.09
N ASN A 35 16.72 0.71 -19.61
CA ASN A 35 16.80 2.16 -19.88
C ASN A 35 17.42 2.98 -18.75
N ARG A 36 18.01 2.36 -17.72
CA ARG A 36 18.45 3.01 -16.48
C ARG A 36 19.50 4.11 -16.67
N ARG A 37 20.19 4.13 -17.82
CA ARG A 37 21.15 5.19 -18.20
C ARG A 37 20.43 6.48 -18.59
N ASN A 38 19.28 6.38 -19.24
CA ASN A 38 18.49 7.52 -19.71
C ASN A 38 17.40 7.92 -18.70
N ILE A 39 16.94 6.97 -17.89
CA ILE A 39 15.87 7.17 -16.90
C ILE A 39 16.45 6.93 -15.50
N PRO A 40 17.00 7.96 -14.84
CA PRO A 40 17.67 7.81 -13.55
C PRO A 40 16.72 7.46 -12.40
N ARG A 41 15.40 7.69 -12.55
CA ARG A 41 14.38 7.45 -11.53
C ARG A 41 13.51 6.27 -11.89
N ALA A 42 13.58 5.20 -11.10
CA ALA A 42 12.85 3.95 -11.36
C ALA A 42 11.33 4.11 -11.20
N THR A 43 10.90 4.95 -10.26
CA THR A 43 9.48 5.22 -10.00
C THR A 43 8.73 5.72 -11.23
N LEU A 44 9.36 6.50 -12.11
CA LEU A 44 8.72 7.02 -13.34
C LEU A 44 8.25 5.92 -14.30
N VAL A 45 8.88 4.75 -14.23
CA VAL A 45 8.54 3.60 -15.07
C VAL A 45 7.75 2.58 -14.26
N ILE A 46 8.27 2.18 -13.10
CA ILE A 46 7.72 1.03 -12.37
C ILE A 46 6.33 1.34 -11.80
N VAL A 47 6.07 2.57 -11.32
CA VAL A 47 4.77 2.93 -10.72
C VAL A 47 3.62 2.84 -11.73
N PRO A 48 3.72 3.38 -12.95
CA PRO A 48 2.73 3.14 -14.00
C PRO A 48 2.46 1.65 -14.27
N PHE A 49 3.50 0.81 -14.33
CA PHE A 49 3.31 -0.62 -14.55
C PHE A 49 2.62 -1.32 -13.38
N ILE A 50 2.92 -0.93 -12.14
CA ILE A 50 2.18 -1.41 -10.96
C ILE A 50 0.71 -1.01 -11.05
N ALA A 51 0.42 0.22 -11.45
CA ALA A 51 -0.94 0.69 -11.61
C ALA A 51 -1.70 -0.08 -12.70
N ILE A 52 -1.06 -0.35 -13.83
CA ILE A 52 -1.63 -1.18 -14.91
C ILE A 52 -1.88 -2.61 -14.40
N GLY A 53 -0.91 -3.21 -13.71
CA GLY A 53 -1.03 -4.55 -13.14
C GLY A 53 -2.18 -4.64 -12.14
N PHE A 54 -2.26 -3.68 -11.21
CA PHE A 54 -3.35 -3.59 -10.26
C PHE A 54 -4.70 -3.37 -10.95
N TRP A 55 -4.79 -2.48 -11.94
CA TRP A 55 -6.04 -2.21 -12.66
C TRP A 55 -6.53 -3.44 -13.43
N ALA A 56 -5.62 -4.15 -14.10
CA ALA A 56 -5.94 -5.38 -14.82
C ALA A 56 -6.42 -6.47 -13.84
N SER A 57 -5.72 -6.66 -12.72
CA SER A 57 -6.15 -7.56 -11.63
C SER A 57 -7.50 -7.18 -11.05
N PHE A 58 -7.71 -5.90 -10.74
CA PHE A 58 -8.96 -5.40 -10.18
C PHE A 58 -10.13 -5.65 -11.14
N SER A 59 -9.92 -5.33 -12.43
CA SER A 59 -10.95 -5.53 -13.46
C SER A 59 -11.29 -7.00 -13.63
N TRP A 60 -10.31 -7.89 -13.49
CA TRP A 60 -10.51 -9.33 -13.53
C TRP A 60 -11.25 -9.84 -12.28
N ILE A 61 -10.83 -9.44 -11.07
CA ILE A 61 -11.49 -9.82 -9.80
C ILE A 61 -12.95 -9.37 -9.74
N GLN A 62 -13.26 -8.22 -10.36
CA GLN A 62 -14.61 -7.65 -10.41
C GLN A 62 -15.41 -8.12 -11.64
N ASP A 63 -14.82 -8.88 -12.56
CA ASP A 63 -15.40 -9.29 -13.85
C ASP A 63 -15.94 -8.11 -14.69
N ARG A 64 -15.34 -6.92 -14.57
CA ARG A 64 -15.74 -5.73 -15.33
C ARG A 64 -14.64 -4.70 -15.47
N LEU A 65 -14.76 -3.83 -16.47
CA LEU A 65 -13.95 -2.64 -16.62
C LEU A 65 -14.51 -1.56 -15.69
N GLY A 66 -13.79 -1.21 -14.62
CA GLY A 66 -14.21 -0.28 -13.57
C GLY A 66 -14.33 1.21 -13.99
N LEU A 67 -14.61 1.50 -15.27
CA LEU A 67 -14.77 2.87 -15.79
C LEU A 67 -15.99 2.96 -16.73
N PRO A 68 -16.99 3.82 -16.44
CA PRO A 68 -17.12 4.67 -15.23
C PRO A 68 -17.41 3.85 -13.96
N PRO A 69 -17.14 4.39 -12.75
CA PRO A 69 -17.41 3.67 -11.50
C PRO A 69 -18.92 3.46 -11.32
N GLN A 70 -19.33 2.20 -11.22
CA GLN A 70 -20.74 1.81 -11.06
C GLN A 70 -21.02 1.27 -9.65
N GLN A 71 -20.03 0.67 -9.02
CA GLN A 71 -20.08 0.24 -7.63
C GLN A 71 -19.07 0.99 -6.79
N ALA A 72 -19.28 0.98 -5.48
CA ALA A 72 -18.45 1.77 -4.59
C ALA A 72 -16.97 1.35 -4.59
N MET A 73 -16.66 0.05 -4.77
CA MET A 73 -15.27 -0.41 -4.91
C MET A 73 -14.58 0.07 -6.19
N ASP A 74 -15.33 0.48 -7.22
CA ASP A 74 -14.74 0.96 -8.48
C ASP A 74 -14.02 2.30 -8.27
N ILE A 75 -14.26 3.00 -7.15
CA ILE A 75 -13.56 4.24 -6.77
C ILE A 75 -12.05 4.03 -6.55
N LEU A 76 -11.62 2.78 -6.34
CA LEU A 76 -10.19 2.44 -6.24
C LEU A 76 -9.43 2.69 -7.55
N ILE A 77 -10.09 2.64 -8.71
CA ILE A 77 -9.46 2.91 -10.02
C ILE A 77 -9.15 4.39 -10.24
N PRO A 78 -10.11 5.34 -10.11
CA PRO A 78 -9.79 6.75 -10.20
C PRO A 78 -8.82 7.17 -9.08
N LEU A 79 -8.91 6.58 -7.89
CA LEU A 79 -7.92 6.82 -6.82
C LEU A 79 -6.52 6.37 -7.23
N LEU A 80 -6.37 5.17 -7.79
CA LEU A 80 -5.09 4.68 -8.28
C LEU A 80 -4.52 5.65 -9.31
N LEU A 81 -5.33 6.07 -10.29
CA LEU A 81 -4.91 7.00 -11.33
C LEU A 81 -4.45 8.33 -10.73
N VAL A 82 -5.23 8.91 -9.83
CA VAL A 82 -4.86 10.12 -9.10
C VAL A 82 -3.55 9.92 -8.35
N SER A 83 -3.42 8.84 -7.59
CA SER A 83 -2.23 8.57 -6.78
C SER A 83 -0.97 8.43 -7.64
N VAL A 84 -1.08 7.81 -8.82
CA VAL A 84 0.00 7.71 -9.81
C VAL A 84 0.32 9.09 -10.38
N ILE A 85 -0.68 9.90 -10.73
CA ILE A 85 -0.46 11.28 -11.17
C ILE A 85 0.27 12.08 -10.08
N PHE A 86 -0.14 11.98 -8.82
CA PHE A 86 0.55 12.67 -7.72
C PHE A 86 1.98 12.18 -7.54
N GLU A 87 2.21 10.87 -7.60
CA GLU A 87 3.56 10.29 -7.54
C GLU A 87 4.44 10.85 -8.66
N LEU A 88 3.91 10.86 -9.90
CA LEU A 88 4.56 11.40 -11.08
C LEU A 88 4.58 12.94 -11.10
N ALA A 89 3.74 13.66 -10.38
CA ALA A 89 3.78 15.12 -10.34
C ALA A 89 4.78 15.61 -9.29
N SER A 90 4.92 14.85 -8.19
CA SER A 90 5.72 15.20 -7.02
C SER A 90 7.20 15.49 -7.28
N HIS A 91 7.68 15.07 -8.45
CA HIS A 91 9.06 15.25 -8.89
C HIS A 91 9.31 16.53 -9.68
N TRP A 92 8.26 17.14 -10.24
CA TRP A 92 8.33 18.44 -10.91
C TRP A 92 8.21 19.60 -9.92
N VAL A 93 7.71 19.31 -8.72
CA VAL A 93 7.41 20.29 -7.70
C VAL A 93 8.62 20.49 -6.78
N ASN A 94 9.36 21.57 -7.02
CA ASN A 94 10.45 22.05 -6.15
C ASN A 94 9.88 22.88 -5.00
N LEU A 95 9.36 22.20 -3.98
CA LEU A 95 8.96 22.82 -2.71
C LEU A 95 9.98 22.48 -1.62
N SER A 96 10.15 23.38 -0.66
CA SER A 96 10.92 23.08 0.55
C SER A 96 10.24 21.98 1.37
N GLY A 97 11.03 21.24 2.16
CA GLY A 97 10.59 19.97 2.78
C GLY A 97 9.28 20.06 3.56
N LEU A 98 9.09 21.11 4.38
CA LEU A 98 7.86 21.28 5.16
C LEU A 98 6.65 21.55 4.27
N TRP A 99 6.75 22.48 3.31
CA TRP A 99 5.65 22.81 2.39
C TRP A 99 5.28 21.63 1.51
N LYS A 100 6.26 20.82 1.10
CA LYS A 100 6.02 19.58 0.36
C LYS A 100 5.15 18.60 1.16
N VAL A 101 5.46 18.40 2.45
CA VAL A 101 4.69 17.52 3.34
C VAL A 101 3.29 18.08 3.63
N VAL A 102 3.17 19.39 3.86
CA VAL A 102 1.86 20.03 4.13
C VAL A 102 0.96 19.93 2.91
N LEU A 103 1.44 20.30 1.72
CA LEU A 103 0.64 20.23 0.50
C LEU A 103 0.30 18.79 0.13
N SER A 104 1.21 17.85 0.36
CA SER A 104 0.95 16.44 0.10
C SER A 104 -0.05 15.84 1.09
N LEU A 105 -0.03 16.26 2.36
CA LEU A 105 -1.04 15.91 3.35
C LEU A 105 -2.40 16.50 2.98
N VAL A 106 -2.46 17.78 2.56
CA VAL A 106 -3.73 18.41 2.12
C VAL A 106 -4.30 17.69 0.91
N ALA A 107 -3.46 17.35 -0.08
CA ALA A 107 -3.89 16.57 -1.23
C ALA A 107 -4.40 15.18 -0.81
N PHE A 108 -3.66 14.47 0.04
CA PHE A 108 -4.08 13.17 0.59
C PHE A 108 -5.42 13.27 1.31
N MET A 109 -5.56 14.21 2.25
CA MET A 109 -6.78 14.39 3.03
C MET A 109 -7.97 14.82 2.18
N GLY A 110 -7.77 15.72 1.21
CA GLY A 110 -8.82 16.13 0.27
C GLY A 110 -9.38 14.94 -0.51
N PHE A 111 -8.50 14.05 -0.99
CA PHE A 111 -8.91 12.84 -1.69
C PHE A 111 -9.55 11.79 -0.78
N ILE A 112 -9.01 11.60 0.43
CA ILE A 112 -9.61 10.70 1.42
C ILE A 112 -11.02 11.16 1.78
N ILE A 113 -11.23 12.46 2.05
CA ILE A 113 -12.56 13.02 2.34
C ILE A 113 -13.50 12.81 1.16
N TRP A 114 -13.05 13.07 -0.07
CA TRP A 114 -13.85 12.85 -1.27
C TRP A 114 -14.27 11.38 -1.42
N MET A 115 -13.34 10.45 -1.20
CA MET A 115 -13.61 9.01 -1.30
C MET A 115 -14.49 8.50 -0.15
N LEU A 116 -14.25 9.00 1.07
CA LEU A 116 -14.97 8.64 2.27
C LEU A 116 -16.32 9.31 2.40
N TYR A 117 -16.64 10.31 1.58
CA TYR A 117 -17.88 11.09 1.67
C TYR A 117 -19.15 10.25 1.87
N PRO A 118 -19.35 9.12 1.15
CA PRO A 118 -20.55 8.28 1.35
C PRO A 118 -20.69 7.69 2.77
N ILE A 119 -19.61 7.69 3.54
CA ILE A 119 -19.54 7.09 4.88
C ILE A 119 -19.43 8.17 5.94
N LEU A 120 -18.63 9.21 5.68
CA LEU A 120 -18.63 10.39 6.56
C LEU A 120 -20.01 11.05 6.59
N SER A 121 -20.83 10.91 5.54
CA SER A 121 -22.21 11.39 5.55
C SER A 121 -23.17 10.57 6.41
N ARG A 122 -22.78 9.36 6.85
CA ARG A 122 -23.59 8.45 7.67
C ARG A 122 -23.09 8.31 9.10
N ALA A 123 -21.81 8.58 9.33
CA ALA A 123 -21.15 8.45 10.63
C ALA A 123 -21.39 9.68 11.52
N ASP A 124 -21.27 9.49 12.83
CA ASP A 124 -21.30 10.59 13.79
C ASP A 124 -20.05 11.47 13.65
N ALA A 125 -20.16 12.74 14.01
CA ALA A 125 -19.07 13.71 13.89
C ALA A 125 -17.78 13.27 14.60
N VAL A 126 -17.89 12.55 15.72
CA VAL A 126 -16.75 12.03 16.47
C VAL A 126 -16.02 10.93 15.69
N GLU A 127 -16.77 10.02 15.09
CA GLU A 127 -16.23 8.90 14.30
C GLU A 127 -15.54 9.41 13.03
N ILE A 128 -16.15 10.39 12.35
CA ILE A 128 -15.56 11.11 11.21
C ILE A 128 -14.18 11.67 11.58
N VAL A 129 -14.11 12.41 12.70
CA VAL A 129 -12.86 13.03 13.15
C VAL A 129 -11.82 11.97 13.47
N LEU A 130 -12.19 10.87 14.14
CA LEU A 130 -11.27 9.79 14.47
C LEU A 130 -10.71 9.10 13.21
N ILE A 131 -11.53 8.83 12.20
CA ILE A 131 -11.09 8.24 10.93
C ILE A 131 -10.13 9.18 10.21
N LEU A 132 -10.48 10.46 10.09
CA LEU A 132 -9.66 11.45 9.38
C LEU A 132 -8.32 11.69 10.10
N VAL A 133 -8.34 11.79 11.43
CA VAL A 133 -7.12 11.94 12.24
C VAL A 133 -6.24 10.70 12.10
N SER A 134 -6.82 9.50 12.14
CA SER A 134 -6.07 8.24 11.98
C SER A 134 -5.42 8.15 10.60
N ALA A 135 -6.14 8.51 9.53
CA ALA A 135 -5.60 8.56 8.18
C ALA A 135 -4.47 9.60 8.05
N ALA A 136 -4.63 10.78 8.65
CA ALA A 136 -3.59 11.81 8.66
C ALA A 136 -2.33 11.35 9.41
N ILE A 137 -2.50 10.72 10.57
CA ILE A 137 -1.38 10.17 11.36
C ILE A 137 -0.66 9.08 10.56
N LEU A 138 -1.39 8.14 9.96
CA LEU A 138 -0.82 7.09 9.11
C LEU A 138 0.02 7.70 7.98
N TYR A 139 -0.53 8.69 7.28
CA TYR A 139 0.18 9.39 6.21
C TYR A 139 1.47 10.04 6.73
N LEU A 140 1.42 10.77 7.84
CA LEU A 140 2.58 11.44 8.41
C LEU A 140 3.67 10.46 8.86
N VAL A 141 3.29 9.34 9.49
CA VAL A 141 4.23 8.27 9.90
C VAL A 141 4.94 7.67 8.69
N LEU A 142 4.20 7.45 7.60
CA LEU A 142 4.78 6.99 6.34
C LEU A 142 5.71 8.05 5.74
N GLN A 143 5.35 9.34 5.74
CA GLN A 143 6.23 10.40 5.25
C GLN A 143 7.52 10.55 6.07
N ILE A 144 7.47 10.40 7.39
CA ILE A 144 8.68 10.36 8.26
C ILE A 144 9.59 9.19 7.86
N SER A 145 8.99 8.07 7.44
CA SER A 145 9.75 6.91 6.94
C SER A 145 10.37 7.17 5.57
N PHE A 146 9.66 7.89 4.69
CA PHE A 146 10.12 8.25 3.34
C PHE A 146 11.13 9.40 3.31
N SER A 147 11.18 10.26 4.34
CA SER A 147 12.02 11.46 4.34
C SER A 147 13.50 11.18 4.53
N ASN A 148 13.89 9.94 4.86
CA ASN A 148 15.28 9.55 5.04
C ASN A 148 15.77 8.72 3.84
N PRO A 149 16.63 9.24 2.95
CA PRO A 149 17.00 8.58 1.68
C PRO A 149 17.62 7.18 1.88
N ALA A 150 18.38 7.01 2.97
CA ALA A 150 18.96 5.74 3.40
C ALA A 150 17.91 4.65 3.72
N ASN A 151 16.64 5.05 3.94
CA ASN A 151 15.55 4.17 4.34
C ASN A 151 14.53 3.88 3.23
N SER A 152 14.75 4.34 1.99
CA SER A 152 13.77 4.19 0.90
C SER A 152 13.31 2.75 0.66
N SER A 153 14.23 1.78 0.67
CA SER A 153 13.90 0.35 0.56
C SER A 153 13.02 -0.14 1.71
N VAL A 154 13.29 0.31 2.92
CA VAL A 154 12.52 -0.11 4.10
C VAL A 154 11.17 0.60 4.19
N SER A 155 11.08 1.84 3.70
CA SER A 155 9.80 2.55 3.63
C SER A 155 8.83 1.90 2.63
N ASN A 156 9.36 1.37 1.52
CA ASN A 156 8.56 0.53 0.63
C ASN A 156 8.18 -0.81 1.28
N GLY A 157 9.05 -1.35 2.15
CA GLY A 157 8.76 -2.56 2.93
C GLY A 157 7.62 -2.36 3.91
N VAL A 158 7.53 -1.19 4.53
CA VAL A 158 6.39 -0.78 5.37
C VAL A 158 5.09 -0.70 4.55
N GLY A 159 5.15 -0.11 3.35
CA GLY A 159 4.01 -0.06 2.43
C GLY A 159 3.54 -1.43 1.97
N LEU A 160 4.49 -2.31 1.62
CA LEU A 160 4.23 -3.70 1.29
C LEU A 160 3.59 -4.44 2.47
N TYR A 161 4.13 -4.25 3.68
CA TYR A 161 3.60 -4.85 4.91
C TYR A 161 2.12 -4.46 5.10
N LEU A 162 1.78 -3.18 4.99
CA LEU A 162 0.39 -2.70 5.09
C LEU A 162 -0.58 -3.41 4.16
N ALA A 163 -0.19 -3.57 2.89
CA ALA A 163 -1.03 -4.20 1.87
C ALA A 163 -1.08 -5.72 2.02
N ALA A 164 0.07 -6.35 2.31
CA ALA A 164 0.18 -7.81 2.40
C ALA A 164 -0.52 -8.37 3.63
N VAL A 165 -0.36 -7.70 4.78
CA VAL A 165 -0.88 -8.14 6.07
C VAL A 165 -2.38 -7.86 6.21
N ALA A 166 -2.90 -6.87 5.50
CA ALA A 166 -4.33 -6.64 5.44
C ALA A 166 -5.09 -7.72 4.67
N ALA A 167 -4.47 -8.38 3.69
CA ALA A 167 -5.12 -9.43 2.91
C ALA A 167 -5.69 -10.59 3.76
N PRO A 168 -4.94 -11.22 4.70
CA PRO A 168 -5.50 -12.24 5.58
C PRO A 168 -6.57 -11.71 6.55
N LEU A 169 -6.46 -10.45 7.04
CA LEU A 169 -7.52 -9.83 7.84
C LEU A 169 -8.81 -9.71 7.04
N PHE A 170 -8.72 -9.21 5.80
CA PHE A 170 -9.87 -9.09 4.91
C PHE A 170 -10.45 -10.42 4.48
N ALA A 171 -9.63 -11.48 4.44
CA ALA A 171 -10.10 -12.82 4.12
C ALA A 171 -10.85 -13.50 5.27
N LEU A 172 -10.49 -13.16 6.52
CA LEU A 172 -11.11 -13.72 7.72
C LEU A 172 -12.35 -12.94 8.17
N ASP A 173 -12.26 -11.62 8.23
CA ASP A 173 -13.33 -10.74 8.77
C ASP A 173 -14.20 -10.11 7.68
N GLY A 174 -13.77 -10.23 6.43
CA GLY A 174 -14.32 -9.43 5.33
C GLY A 174 -14.65 -10.23 4.08
N THR A 175 -14.31 -9.67 2.92
CA THR A 175 -14.57 -10.35 1.64
C THR A 175 -13.31 -10.86 0.97
N LEU A 176 -13.40 -12.08 0.42
CA LEU A 176 -12.34 -12.69 -0.37
C LEU A 176 -11.86 -11.80 -1.53
N LYS A 177 -12.78 -11.06 -2.16
CA LYS A 177 -12.44 -10.11 -3.23
C LYS A 177 -11.52 -8.99 -2.73
N LEU A 178 -11.79 -8.44 -1.54
CA LEU A 178 -10.99 -7.37 -0.97
C LEU A 178 -9.60 -7.87 -0.55
N ALA A 179 -9.53 -9.10 -0.02
CA ALA A 179 -8.26 -9.79 0.21
C ALA A 179 -7.44 -9.95 -1.08
N GLN A 180 -8.07 -10.37 -2.18
CA GLN A 180 -7.40 -10.50 -3.49
C GLN A 180 -6.92 -9.17 -4.06
N ILE A 181 -7.71 -8.10 -3.91
CA ILE A 181 -7.33 -6.76 -4.35
C ILE A 181 -6.14 -6.23 -3.52
N SER A 182 -6.15 -6.45 -2.20
CA SER A 182 -5.02 -6.11 -1.33
C SER A 182 -3.77 -6.91 -1.71
N GLY A 183 -3.94 -8.20 -2.02
CA GLY A 183 -2.88 -9.06 -2.55
C GLY A 183 -2.29 -8.55 -3.87
N ALA A 184 -3.15 -8.08 -4.79
CA ALA A 184 -2.72 -7.51 -6.07
C ALA A 184 -1.88 -6.24 -5.89
N LEU A 185 -2.29 -5.36 -4.96
CA LEU A 185 -1.51 -4.18 -4.59
C LEU A 185 -0.16 -4.58 -3.97
N ALA A 186 -0.17 -5.54 -3.03
CA ALA A 186 1.03 -6.04 -2.38
C ALA A 186 2.02 -6.66 -3.38
N ALA A 187 1.54 -7.45 -4.34
CA ALA A 187 2.37 -8.04 -5.38
C ALA A 187 3.12 -6.99 -6.20
N GLY A 188 2.42 -5.92 -6.60
CA GLY A 188 3.04 -4.79 -7.31
C GLY A 188 4.05 -4.02 -6.46
N LEU A 189 3.67 -3.64 -5.24
CA LEU A 189 4.57 -2.95 -4.29
C LEU A 189 5.80 -3.80 -3.94
N GLY A 190 5.65 -5.13 -3.92
CA GLY A 190 6.72 -6.09 -3.68
C GLY A 190 7.86 -5.97 -4.70
N VAL A 191 7.54 -5.67 -5.96
CA VAL A 191 8.57 -5.45 -7.00
C VAL A 191 9.38 -4.18 -6.72
N ILE A 192 8.73 -3.10 -6.31
CA ILE A 192 9.43 -1.85 -5.95
C ILE A 192 10.30 -2.05 -4.71
N TRP A 193 9.79 -2.76 -3.69
CA TRP A 193 10.56 -3.10 -2.52
C TRP A 193 11.80 -3.94 -2.87
N LEU A 194 11.61 -5.01 -3.66
CA LEU A 194 12.69 -5.89 -4.10
C LEU A 194 13.73 -5.14 -4.94
N ALA A 195 13.28 -4.27 -5.84
CA ALA A 195 14.17 -3.42 -6.63
C ALA A 195 15.00 -2.48 -5.74
N GLY A 196 14.37 -1.90 -4.71
CA GLY A 196 15.06 -1.13 -3.68
C GLY A 196 16.13 -1.97 -2.95
N LEU A 197 15.85 -3.23 -2.61
CA LEU A 197 16.85 -4.08 -1.96
C LEU A 197 18.03 -4.42 -2.87
N LEU A 198 17.76 -4.77 -4.12
CA LEU A 198 18.78 -5.28 -5.05
C LEU A 198 19.65 -4.17 -5.64
N PHE A 199 19.10 -3.00 -5.89
CA PHE A 199 19.78 -1.94 -6.64
C PHE A 199 20.29 -0.78 -5.78
N SER A 200 19.79 -0.57 -4.55
CA SER A 200 20.22 0.57 -3.70
C SER A 200 21.69 0.53 -3.26
N ARG A 201 22.42 -0.59 -3.39
CA ARG A 201 23.85 -0.71 -3.02
C ARG A 201 24.84 -0.44 -4.16
N LYS A 202 24.42 -0.51 -5.43
CA LYS A 202 25.31 -0.48 -6.60
C LYS A 202 25.37 0.88 -7.30
N ILE A 203 24.78 1.91 -6.71
CA ILE A 203 24.52 3.19 -7.35
C ILE A 203 25.38 4.25 -6.66
N SER A 204 26.24 4.90 -7.44
CA SER A 204 27.25 5.87 -6.98
C SER A 204 26.66 6.97 -6.09
N ALA A 205 27.47 7.50 -5.16
CA ALA A 205 27.10 8.55 -4.21
C ALA A 205 26.42 9.78 -4.83
N VAL A 206 26.69 10.08 -6.11
CA VAL A 206 26.05 11.17 -6.87
C VAL A 206 24.57 10.91 -7.16
N GLN A 207 24.16 9.65 -7.37
CA GLN A 207 22.75 9.27 -7.57
C GLN A 207 22.00 9.06 -6.24
N GLN A 208 22.70 8.82 -5.12
CA GLN A 208 22.07 8.79 -3.79
C GLN A 208 21.49 10.15 -3.38
N TYR A 209 22.03 11.27 -3.90
CA TYR A 209 21.43 12.60 -3.75
C TYR A 209 20.11 12.77 -4.51
N THR A 210 19.77 11.85 -5.41
CA THR A 210 18.45 11.82 -6.03
C THR A 210 17.51 11.11 -5.06
N GLU A 211 16.91 11.88 -4.14
CA GLU A 211 15.93 11.39 -3.18
C GLU A 211 15.00 10.34 -3.81
N GLY A 212 14.92 9.15 -3.23
CA GLY A 212 13.77 8.25 -3.45
C GLY A 212 13.65 7.64 -4.85
N MET A 213 14.74 7.13 -5.45
CA MET A 213 14.70 6.38 -6.73
C MET A 213 13.57 5.33 -6.80
N PHE A 214 13.25 4.72 -5.65
CA PHE A 214 12.20 3.72 -5.49
C PHE A 214 11.10 4.14 -4.50
N ALA A 215 11.14 5.34 -3.91
CA ALA A 215 10.20 5.70 -2.85
C ALA A 215 8.80 6.01 -3.43
N VAL A 216 7.78 5.30 -2.95
CA VAL A 216 6.39 5.48 -3.38
C VAL A 216 5.62 6.23 -2.28
N ARG A 217 5.49 7.54 -2.43
CA ARG A 217 5.02 8.47 -1.39
C ARG A 217 3.51 8.71 -1.39
N PHE A 218 2.82 8.43 -2.49
CA PHE A 218 1.40 8.70 -2.68
C PHE A 218 0.61 7.43 -2.97
N VAL A 219 1.08 6.57 -3.88
CA VAL A 219 0.32 5.36 -4.26
C VAL A 219 0.08 4.46 -3.05
N THR A 220 1.12 4.16 -2.28
CA THR A 220 1.03 3.33 -1.08
C THR A 220 0.01 3.88 -0.05
N PRO A 221 0.18 5.09 0.51
CA PRO A 221 -0.74 5.57 1.54
C PRO A 221 -2.17 5.75 1.03
N MET A 222 -2.36 6.24 -0.20
CA MET A 222 -3.70 6.43 -0.77
C MET A 222 -4.41 5.09 -0.94
N MET A 223 -3.77 4.12 -1.58
CA MET A 223 -4.39 2.82 -1.87
C MET A 223 -4.60 1.99 -0.60
N VAL A 224 -3.65 1.98 0.34
CA VAL A 224 -3.83 1.25 1.61
C VAL A 224 -4.97 1.85 2.42
N THR A 225 -4.99 3.18 2.59
CA THR A 225 -6.06 3.83 3.36
C THR A 225 -7.41 3.54 2.72
N ALA A 226 -7.48 3.59 1.38
CA ALA A 226 -8.71 3.29 0.67
C ALA A 226 -9.17 1.83 0.82
N LEU A 227 -8.25 0.88 0.83
CA LEU A 227 -8.57 -0.52 1.11
C LEU A 227 -9.08 -0.72 2.53
N TYR A 228 -8.49 -0.06 3.52
CA TYR A 228 -8.88 -0.20 4.94
C TYR A 228 -10.26 0.41 5.16
N VAL A 229 -10.49 1.55 4.54
CA VAL A 229 -11.79 2.21 4.48
C VAL A 229 -12.83 1.31 3.82
N ALA A 230 -12.52 0.75 2.64
CA ALA A 230 -13.44 -0.14 1.94
C ALA A 230 -13.73 -1.42 2.76
N ALA A 231 -12.73 -1.94 3.47
CA ALA A 231 -12.88 -3.12 4.32
C ALA A 231 -13.82 -2.85 5.48
N HIS A 232 -13.64 -1.72 6.17
CA HIS A 232 -14.51 -1.33 7.26
C HIS A 232 -15.98 -1.11 6.81
N GLN A 233 -16.19 -0.65 5.59
CA GLN A 233 -17.51 -0.16 5.15
C GLN A 233 -18.34 -1.17 4.35
N TYR A 234 -17.66 -1.99 3.55
CA TYR A 234 -18.32 -2.97 2.67
C TYR A 234 -18.19 -4.39 3.19
N ALA A 235 -17.36 -4.59 4.20
CA ALA A 235 -17.07 -5.89 4.75
C ALA A 235 -17.03 -5.87 6.29
N ASP A 236 -17.52 -4.80 6.92
CA ASP A 236 -17.64 -4.62 8.37
C ASP A 236 -16.39 -4.95 9.20
N VAL A 237 -15.21 -4.87 8.56
CA VAL A 237 -13.95 -5.25 9.21
C VAL A 237 -13.70 -4.37 10.43
N ASN A 238 -13.30 -5.02 11.52
CA ASN A 238 -13.13 -4.36 12.81
C ASN A 238 -12.10 -3.21 12.70
N PRO A 239 -12.50 -1.95 12.96
CA PRO A 239 -11.61 -0.79 12.81
C PRO A 239 -10.44 -0.83 13.81
N TYR A 240 -10.60 -1.48 14.97
CA TYR A 240 -9.52 -1.65 15.94
C TYR A 240 -8.43 -2.59 15.41
N ALA A 241 -8.79 -3.64 14.66
CA ALA A 241 -7.83 -4.52 14.01
C ALA A 241 -7.00 -3.76 12.97
N LEU A 242 -7.64 -2.90 12.18
CA LEU A 242 -6.95 -2.04 11.19
C LEU A 242 -6.03 -1.00 11.86
N LEU A 243 -6.45 -0.44 13.00
CA LEU A 243 -5.63 0.47 13.80
C LEU A 243 -4.41 -0.25 14.41
N LEU A 244 -4.55 -1.50 14.84
CA LEU A 244 -3.42 -2.30 15.33
C LEU A 244 -2.38 -2.55 14.24
N VAL A 245 -2.81 -2.87 13.01
CA VAL A 245 -1.87 -3.01 11.89
C VAL A 245 -1.12 -1.70 11.64
N CYS A 246 -1.83 -0.56 11.69
CA CYS A 246 -1.22 0.77 11.58
C CYS A 246 -0.23 1.05 12.74
N LEU A 247 -0.59 0.68 13.97
CA LEU A 247 0.24 0.85 15.17
C LEU A 247 1.55 0.06 15.06
N GLY A 248 1.53 -1.14 14.46
CA GLY A 248 2.75 -1.91 14.23
C GLY A 248 3.79 -1.16 13.40
N ILE A 249 3.34 -0.32 12.48
CA ILE A 249 4.23 0.49 11.66
C ILE A 249 4.79 1.66 12.44
N VAL A 250 3.97 2.29 13.29
CA VAL A 250 4.47 3.32 14.21
C VAL A 250 5.57 2.74 15.08
N ILE A 251 5.36 1.55 15.65
CA ILE A 251 6.36 0.84 16.46
C ILE A 251 7.62 0.55 15.66
N VAL A 252 7.48 -0.05 14.47
CA VAL A 252 8.62 -0.36 13.58
C VAL A 252 9.41 0.91 13.24
N THR A 253 8.74 1.97 12.84
CA THR A 253 9.38 3.21 12.39
C THR A 253 10.08 3.94 13.54
N LEU A 254 9.47 3.96 14.73
CA LEU A 254 10.10 4.49 15.95
C LEU A 254 11.33 3.65 16.33
N ILE A 255 11.21 2.33 16.46
CA ILE A 255 12.33 1.47 16.88
C ILE A 255 13.51 1.60 15.91
N ARG A 256 13.25 1.72 14.60
CA ARG A 256 14.32 1.94 13.61
C ARG A 256 15.06 3.26 13.82
N ARG A 257 14.35 4.31 14.24
CA ARG A 257 14.96 5.61 14.55
C ARG A 257 15.88 5.53 15.76
N TRP A 258 15.49 4.78 16.79
CA TRP A 258 16.25 4.68 18.04
C TRP A 258 17.35 3.62 17.99
N TRP A 259 17.20 2.59 17.16
CA TRP A 259 18.14 1.47 17.08
C TRP A 259 18.45 1.11 15.62
N PRO A 260 19.37 1.82 14.96
CA PRO A 260 19.72 1.52 13.57
C PRO A 260 20.48 0.19 13.47
N ILE A 261 20.12 -0.64 12.49
CA ILE A 261 20.84 -1.88 12.15
C ILE A 261 21.58 -1.66 10.83
N ALA A 262 22.88 -1.94 10.79
CA ALA A 262 23.70 -1.75 9.59
C ALA A 262 23.35 -2.71 8.44
N SER A 263 22.84 -3.91 8.76
CA SER A 263 22.39 -4.88 7.77
C SER A 263 20.98 -4.55 7.27
N ILE A 264 20.85 -4.27 5.97
CA ILE A 264 19.56 -4.05 5.30
C ILE A 264 18.63 -5.25 5.48
N TRP A 265 19.16 -6.48 5.38
CA TRP A 265 18.38 -7.71 5.56
C TRP A 265 17.93 -7.86 7.02
N GLY A 266 18.83 -7.60 7.97
CA GLY A 266 18.49 -7.62 9.40
C GLY A 266 17.42 -6.60 9.77
N ASP A 267 17.47 -5.41 9.17
CA ASP A 267 16.49 -4.35 9.41
C ASP A 267 15.10 -4.68 8.83
N ASN A 268 15.03 -5.30 7.64
CA ASN A 268 13.76 -5.76 7.06
C ASN A 268 13.16 -6.96 7.82
N ILE A 269 13.99 -7.92 8.25
CA ILE A 269 13.52 -9.03 9.10
C ILE A 269 12.96 -8.47 10.41
N ARG A 270 13.64 -7.51 11.03
CA ARG A 270 13.14 -6.85 12.22
C ARG A 270 11.81 -6.15 11.97
N VAL A 271 11.65 -5.43 10.86
CA VAL A 271 10.38 -4.80 10.46
C VAL A 271 9.26 -5.85 10.39
N MET A 272 9.52 -6.99 9.75
CA MET A 272 8.56 -8.09 9.68
C MET A 272 8.22 -8.64 11.06
N VAL A 273 9.22 -8.98 11.88
CA VAL A 273 9.02 -9.57 13.21
C VAL A 273 8.30 -8.61 14.17
N LEU A 274 8.69 -7.34 14.20
CA LEU A 274 8.05 -6.35 15.05
C LEU A 274 6.65 -5.97 14.57
N GLY A 275 6.40 -6.05 13.25
CA GLY A 275 5.05 -5.90 12.70
C GLY A 275 4.15 -7.09 13.05
N LEU A 276 4.69 -8.32 13.07
CA LEU A 276 3.92 -9.53 13.34
C LEU A 276 3.21 -9.51 14.69
N LEU A 277 3.75 -8.89 15.73
CA LEU A 277 3.12 -8.83 17.06
C LEU A 277 1.75 -8.10 17.05
N PRO A 278 1.67 -6.81 16.64
CA PRO A 278 0.40 -6.11 16.54
C PRO A 278 -0.52 -6.70 15.46
N PHE A 279 0.03 -7.33 14.42
CA PHE A 279 -0.79 -8.10 13.49
C PHE A 279 -1.42 -9.34 14.12
N ALA A 280 -0.66 -10.12 14.89
CA ALA A 280 -1.19 -11.27 15.60
C ALA A 280 -2.28 -10.84 16.61
N ALA A 281 -2.10 -9.68 17.26
CA ALA A 281 -3.14 -9.08 18.09
C ALA A 281 -4.37 -8.67 17.27
N ALA A 282 -4.19 -8.11 16.07
CA ALA A 282 -5.30 -7.79 15.15
C ALA A 282 -6.07 -9.05 14.72
N LEU A 283 -5.36 -10.12 14.36
CA LEU A 283 -5.97 -11.42 14.07
C LEU A 283 -6.71 -11.98 15.29
N TRP A 284 -6.13 -11.86 16.48
CA TRP A 284 -6.76 -12.30 17.72
C TRP A 284 -8.03 -11.50 18.08
N LEU A 285 -8.19 -10.26 17.63
CA LEU A 285 -9.44 -9.53 17.85
C LEU A 285 -10.58 -10.07 16.98
N ILE A 286 -10.28 -10.59 15.79
CA ILE A 286 -11.26 -11.05 14.81
C ILE A 286 -11.56 -12.54 14.98
N TRP A 287 -10.53 -13.36 15.20
CA TRP A 287 -10.62 -14.82 15.27
C TRP A 287 -11.63 -15.38 16.28
N PRO A 288 -11.73 -14.89 17.54
CA PRO A 288 -12.67 -15.43 18.51
C PRO A 288 -14.13 -15.11 18.16
N GLU A 289 -14.40 -14.02 17.41
CA GLU A 289 -15.75 -13.66 16.97
C GLU A 289 -16.22 -14.57 15.82
N GLU A 290 -15.35 -14.87 14.85
CA GLU A 290 -15.63 -15.78 13.72
C GLU A 290 -15.76 -17.25 14.16
N SER A 291 -14.97 -17.72 15.13
CA SER A 291 -14.99 -19.13 15.56
C SER A 291 -16.28 -19.61 16.26
N LEU A 292 -17.18 -18.67 16.58
CA LEU A 292 -18.48 -18.92 17.18
C LEU A 292 -19.59 -19.14 16.13
N TYR A 293 -19.31 -18.89 14.85
CA TYR A 293 -20.23 -19.06 13.71
C TYR A 293 -19.81 -20.23 12.80
#